data_AF-A0A9E6V532-F1
#
_entry.id   AF-A0A9E6V532-F1
#
_cell.length_a   1.000
_cell.length_b   1.000
_cell.length_c   1.000
_cell.angle_alpha   90.00
_cell.angle_beta   90.00
_cell.angle_gamma   90.00
#
_symmetry.space_group_name_H-M   'P 1'
#
loop_
_entity.id
_entity.type
_entity.pdbx_description
1 polymer ?
#
loop_
_entity_poly.entity_id
_entity_poly.type
_entity_poly.pdbx_seq_one_letter_code
_entity_poly.pdbx_strand_id
1 'polypeptide(L)'
;MELYRDDESCTWHFQKEDADAEAMKNSHFSYFEALPKYLNSFEPVFAKAKKECEFGFICSLLRIKSEFTAENCDPFQTTSDSIAEILNLIKANPYSLATEHLWLWLYGHIVEASAPYELLYNLISVASDGSHNIYNFGYNKNGQPLMLHNILDKLRNHSNKNNFSDAMRPIDEVYNKDLRNAIFHSDYSIADDGTFITREPYKKYYHDEKLTFVNKALAYLESLRILRQMHISSYKFPKYIAVPKHWENQNEQAVTIIRDGYGVVGLKNTWSRTQIKNGAVGWHVANVTEKESLLLRKNAHRKLFILPNREVKQI
;
A
#
# COMPACT_ATOMS: atom_id res chain seq x y z
N MET A 1 5.13 -21.76 -9.09
CA MET A 1 5.74 -21.49 -7.78
C MET A 1 4.65 -20.77 -7.07
N GLU A 2 4.10 -21.39 -6.04
CA GLU A 2 2.90 -20.86 -5.41
C GLU A 2 3.28 -20.16 -4.11
N LEU A 3 2.93 -18.88 -4.00
CA LEU A 3 3.01 -18.16 -2.74
C LEU A 3 1.82 -18.59 -1.89
N TYR A 4 2.07 -19.16 -0.71
CA TYR A 4 1.03 -19.58 0.21
C TYR A 4 1.28 -19.05 1.62
N ARG A 5 0.21 -18.98 2.40
CA ARG A 5 0.23 -18.65 3.83
C ARG A 5 -0.04 -19.93 4.59
N ASP A 6 0.90 -20.34 5.43
CA ASP A 6 0.67 -21.38 6.42
C ASP A 6 -0.21 -20.79 7.54
N ASP A 7 -1.43 -21.29 7.66
CA ASP A 7 -2.41 -20.77 8.62
C ASP A 7 -2.07 -21.11 10.07
N GLU A 8 -1.31 -22.18 10.33
CA GLU A 8 -0.92 -22.57 11.69
C GLU A 8 0.16 -21.63 12.23
N SER A 9 1.19 -21.38 11.43
CA SER A 9 2.29 -20.47 11.81
C SER A 9 2.00 -19.01 11.47
N CYS A 10 0.96 -18.73 10.68
CA CYS A 10 0.69 -17.42 10.09
C CYS A 10 1.90 -16.86 9.32
N THR A 11 2.63 -17.73 8.62
CA THR A 11 3.82 -17.33 7.84
C THR A 11 3.67 -17.61 6.35
N TRP A 12 4.24 -16.73 5.55
CA TRP A 12 4.25 -16.78 4.09
C TRP A 12 5.48 -17.51 3.58
N HIS A 13 5.26 -18.39 2.61
CA HIS A 13 6.29 -19.21 1.98
C HIS A 13 6.05 -19.32 0.48
N PHE A 14 7.11 -19.69 -0.25
CA PHE A 14 6.97 -20.20 -1.60
C PHE A 14 7.03 -21.73 -1.58
N GLN A 15 6.02 -22.38 -2.15
CA GLN A 15 6.08 -23.79 -2.49
C GLN A 15 6.74 -23.92 -3.87
N LYS A 16 7.82 -24.71 -3.92
CA LYS A 16 8.53 -25.02 -5.16
C LYS A 16 7.90 -26.27 -5.76
N GLU A 17 7.25 -26.14 -6.91
CA GLU A 17 6.85 -27.30 -7.72
C GLU A 17 7.95 -27.63 -8.73
N ASP A 18 8.08 -28.89 -9.13
CA ASP A 18 9.10 -29.33 -10.10
C ASP A 18 8.97 -28.65 -11.48
N ALA A 19 7.78 -28.15 -11.82
CA ALA A 19 7.50 -27.41 -13.06
C ALA A 19 7.97 -25.94 -13.04
N ASP A 20 8.46 -25.43 -11.90
CA ASP A 20 8.73 -24.00 -11.69
C ASP A 20 10.15 -23.54 -11.99
N ALA A 21 11.03 -24.46 -12.37
CA ALA A 21 12.39 -24.13 -12.75
C ALA A 21 12.43 -23.09 -13.89
N GLU A 22 11.44 -23.09 -14.79
CA GLU A 22 11.37 -22.15 -15.92
C GLU A 22 10.89 -20.75 -15.50
N ALA A 23 9.98 -20.66 -14.53
CA ALA A 23 9.57 -19.37 -13.94
C ALA A 23 10.72 -18.73 -13.15
N MET A 24 11.54 -19.53 -12.45
CA MET A 24 12.75 -19.07 -11.78
C MET A 24 13.83 -18.59 -12.75
N LYS A 25 13.92 -19.15 -13.97
CA LYS A 25 14.88 -18.65 -14.99
C LYS A 25 14.57 -17.23 -15.45
N ASN A 26 13.30 -16.84 -15.44
CA ASN A 26 12.83 -15.56 -15.97
C ASN A 26 12.61 -14.49 -14.89
N SER A 27 12.98 -14.74 -13.63
CA SER A 27 12.78 -13.81 -12.53
C SER A 27 13.98 -13.84 -11.59
N HIS A 28 14.40 -12.67 -11.12
CA HIS A 28 15.60 -12.56 -10.30
C HIS A 28 15.37 -13.19 -8.92
N PHE A 29 16.30 -14.04 -8.46
CA PHE A 29 16.16 -14.81 -7.21
C PHE A 29 15.82 -13.94 -5.99
N SER A 30 16.37 -12.72 -5.92
CA SER A 30 16.12 -11.80 -4.80
C SER A 30 14.65 -11.41 -4.63
N TYR A 31 13.81 -11.47 -5.67
CA TYR A 31 12.37 -11.24 -5.54
C TYR A 31 11.72 -12.36 -4.71
N PHE A 32 12.02 -13.61 -5.05
CA PHE A 32 11.44 -14.79 -4.40
C PHE A 32 11.91 -14.95 -2.96
N GLU A 33 13.14 -14.55 -2.65
CA GLU A 33 13.62 -14.50 -1.28
C GLU A 33 12.94 -13.37 -0.49
N ALA A 34 12.81 -12.19 -1.09
CA ALA A 34 12.32 -10.99 -0.42
C ALA A 34 10.81 -11.01 -0.15
N LEU A 35 9.99 -11.49 -1.10
CA LEU A 35 8.53 -11.39 -0.99
C LEU A 35 7.94 -12.04 0.28
N PRO A 36 8.13 -13.35 0.56
CA PRO A 36 7.61 -13.99 1.77
C PRO A 36 8.18 -13.36 3.04
N LYS A 37 9.48 -13.01 3.02
CA LYS A 37 10.14 -12.32 4.11
C LYS A 37 9.46 -10.99 4.43
N TYR A 38 9.13 -10.19 3.42
CA TYR A 38 8.50 -8.89 3.61
C TYR A 38 7.02 -9.01 4.03
N LEU A 39 6.31 -10.00 3.48
CA LEU A 39 4.97 -10.36 3.96
C LEU A 39 4.99 -10.70 5.46
N ASN A 40 5.93 -11.55 5.90
CA ASN A 40 6.10 -11.92 7.30
C ASN A 40 6.49 -10.74 8.20
N SER A 41 7.24 -9.76 7.69
CA SER A 41 7.55 -8.53 8.43
C SER A 41 6.36 -7.57 8.57
N PHE A 42 5.46 -7.53 7.58
CA PHE A 42 4.30 -6.63 7.60
C PHE A 42 3.04 -7.22 8.26
N GLU A 43 2.78 -8.52 8.08
CA GLU A 43 1.57 -9.21 8.56
C GLU A 43 1.26 -8.92 10.05
N PRO A 44 2.21 -8.94 11.00
CA PRO A 44 1.93 -8.68 12.41
C PRO A 44 1.28 -7.30 12.64
N VAL A 45 1.69 -6.29 11.88
CA VAL A 45 1.13 -4.92 11.98
C VAL A 45 -0.32 -4.92 11.48
N PHE A 46 -0.59 -5.55 10.34
CA PHE A 46 -1.95 -5.65 9.77
C PHE A 46 -2.89 -6.40 10.72
N ALA A 47 -2.45 -7.55 11.24
CA ALA A 47 -3.23 -8.37 12.16
C ALA A 47 -3.57 -7.61 13.46
N LYS A 48 -2.58 -6.95 14.06
CA LYS A 48 -2.78 -6.17 15.30
C LYS A 48 -3.64 -4.92 15.05
N ALA A 49 -3.44 -4.19 13.95
CA ALA A 49 -4.26 -3.04 13.58
C ALA A 49 -5.75 -3.42 13.42
N LYS A 50 -6.03 -4.51 12.70
CA LYS A 50 -7.40 -5.01 12.52
C LYS A 50 -8.06 -5.36 13.86
N LYS A 51 -7.31 -5.99 14.76
CA LYS A 51 -7.79 -6.38 16.10
C LYS A 51 -8.02 -5.18 17.02
N GLU A 52 -7.14 -4.19 16.98
CA GLU A 52 -7.17 -3.04 17.88
C GLU A 52 -8.31 -2.07 17.53
N CYS A 53 -8.40 -1.70 16.26
CA CYS A 53 -9.40 -0.74 15.81
C CYS A 53 -9.76 -1.01 14.35
N GLU A 54 -10.77 -1.84 14.13
CA GLU A 54 -11.24 -2.23 12.80
C GLU A 54 -11.67 -1.01 11.96
N PHE A 55 -12.22 0.02 12.60
CA PHE A 55 -12.54 1.30 11.97
C PHE A 55 -11.29 1.98 11.38
N GLY A 56 -10.28 2.25 12.22
CA GLY A 56 -9.03 2.88 11.79
C GLY A 56 -8.25 2.02 10.81
N PHE A 57 -8.32 0.70 10.96
CA PHE A 57 -7.74 -0.26 10.03
C PHE A 57 -8.36 -0.13 8.62
N ILE A 58 -9.69 -0.12 8.51
CA ILE A 58 -10.37 0.07 7.22
C ILE A 58 -10.04 1.44 6.62
N CYS A 59 -10.03 2.51 7.42
CA CYS A 59 -9.59 3.84 6.95
C CYS A 59 -8.16 3.83 6.39
N SER A 60 -7.26 3.07 7.01
CA SER A 60 -5.88 2.89 6.56
C SER A 60 -5.79 2.11 5.25
N LEU A 61 -6.50 0.98 5.14
CA LEU A 61 -6.55 0.19 3.90
C LEU A 61 -7.11 1.00 2.73
N LEU A 62 -8.18 1.74 2.96
CA LEU A 62 -8.85 2.54 1.94
C LEU A 62 -8.14 3.88 1.67
N ARG A 63 -7.13 4.23 2.48
CA ARG A 63 -6.35 5.47 2.39
C ARG A 63 -7.25 6.70 2.31
N ILE A 64 -8.23 6.76 3.20
CA ILE A 64 -9.26 7.81 3.18
C ILE A 64 -8.60 9.16 3.45
N LYS A 65 -8.48 9.99 2.42
CA LYS A 65 -7.92 11.35 2.53
C LYS A 65 -9.04 12.39 2.54
N SER A 66 -9.52 12.72 3.74
CA SER A 66 -10.56 13.72 4.03
C SER A 66 -11.77 13.72 3.07
N GLU A 67 -12.65 14.71 3.22
CA GLU A 67 -13.88 14.89 2.42
C GLU A 67 -13.58 15.23 0.94
N PHE A 68 -12.31 15.44 0.60
CA PHE A 68 -11.82 15.89 -0.70
C PHE A 68 -10.93 14.86 -1.40
N THR A 69 -11.20 13.57 -1.20
CA THR A 69 -10.69 12.57 -2.15
C THR A 69 -11.31 12.90 -3.51
N ALA A 70 -10.61 13.72 -4.30
CA ALA A 70 -10.92 13.94 -5.70
C ALA A 70 -11.14 12.56 -6.32
N GLU A 71 -12.26 12.42 -7.02
CA GLU A 71 -12.79 11.14 -7.46
C GLU A 71 -11.69 10.25 -8.05
N ASN A 72 -11.48 9.08 -7.46
CA ASN A 72 -10.52 8.07 -7.93
C ASN A 72 -9.02 8.46 -7.85
N CYS A 73 -8.63 9.48 -7.08
CA CYS A 73 -7.21 9.78 -6.85
C CYS A 73 -6.61 8.91 -5.73
N ASP A 74 -6.24 7.66 -6.04
CA ASP A 74 -5.49 6.77 -5.14
C ASP A 74 -4.03 6.62 -5.62
N PRO A 75 -3.06 7.37 -5.02
CA PRO A 75 -1.66 7.27 -5.41
C PRO A 75 -1.05 5.87 -5.32
N PHE A 76 -1.59 4.99 -4.46
CA PHE A 76 -1.10 3.61 -4.33
C PHE A 76 -1.51 2.80 -5.56
N GLN A 77 -2.77 2.97 -5.99
CA GLN A 77 -3.29 2.35 -7.22
C GLN A 77 -2.54 2.87 -8.43
N THR A 78 -2.38 4.20 -8.56
CA THR A 78 -1.62 4.80 -9.67
C THR A 78 -0.18 4.27 -9.74
N THR A 79 0.50 4.15 -8.60
CA THR A 79 1.85 3.56 -8.52
C THR A 79 1.85 2.10 -8.99
N SER A 80 0.89 1.30 -8.53
CA SER A 80 0.77 -0.12 -8.88
C SER A 80 0.50 -0.32 -10.37
N ASP A 81 -0.41 0.47 -10.94
CA ASP A 81 -0.76 0.41 -12.37
C ASP A 81 0.44 0.83 -13.23
N SER A 82 1.14 1.90 -12.83
CA SER A 82 2.32 2.40 -13.55
C SER A 82 3.46 1.37 -13.58
N ILE A 83 3.64 0.64 -12.48
CA ILE A 83 4.63 -0.44 -12.38
C ILE A 83 4.28 -1.59 -13.32
N ALA A 84 3.01 -2.00 -13.39
CA ALA A 84 2.58 -3.04 -14.31
C ALA A 84 2.88 -2.66 -15.78
N GLU A 85 2.57 -1.42 -16.16
CA GLU A 85 2.85 -0.92 -17.51
C GLU A 85 4.36 -0.85 -17.81
N ILE A 86 5.17 -0.35 -16.87
CA ILE A 86 6.64 -0.32 -17.03
C ILE A 86 7.21 -1.74 -17.21
N LEU A 87 6.73 -2.71 -16.41
CA LEU A 87 7.14 -4.11 -16.55
C LEU A 87 6.75 -4.69 -17.91
N ASN A 88 5.60 -4.32 -18.47
CA ASN A 88 5.20 -4.73 -19.82
C ASN A 88 6.14 -4.15 -20.89
N LEU A 89 6.54 -2.88 -20.75
CA LEU A 89 7.50 -2.23 -21.67
C LEU A 89 8.88 -2.89 -21.63
N ILE A 90 9.35 -3.23 -20.42
CA ILE A 90 10.61 -3.95 -20.20
C ILE A 90 10.56 -5.32 -20.88
N LYS A 91 9.48 -6.09 -20.67
CA LYS A 91 9.28 -7.42 -21.28
C LYS A 91 9.24 -7.36 -22.80
N ALA A 92 8.67 -6.30 -23.36
CA ALA A 92 8.62 -6.10 -24.81
C ALA A 92 9.99 -5.79 -25.43
N ASN A 93 10.97 -5.30 -24.65
CA ASN A 93 12.26 -4.83 -25.15
C ASN A 93 13.46 -5.23 -24.27
N PRO A 94 13.66 -6.51 -23.92
CA PRO A 94 14.52 -6.95 -22.81
C PRO A 94 16.02 -6.57 -22.93
N TYR A 95 16.51 -6.26 -24.12
CA TYR A 95 17.94 -6.03 -24.39
C TYR A 95 18.27 -4.61 -24.87
N SER A 96 17.44 -3.62 -24.53
CA SER A 96 17.66 -2.23 -24.93
C SER A 96 18.26 -1.38 -23.80
N LEU A 97 19.04 -0.37 -24.16
CA LEU A 97 19.48 0.66 -23.19
C LEU A 97 18.29 1.33 -22.50
N ALA A 98 17.17 1.51 -23.22
CA ALA A 98 15.93 2.02 -22.65
C ALA A 98 15.42 1.13 -21.52
N THR A 99 15.50 -0.20 -21.65
CA THR A 99 15.14 -1.14 -20.59
C THR A 99 16.00 -0.98 -19.35
N GLU A 100 17.28 -0.69 -19.51
CA GLU A 100 18.16 -0.42 -18.37
C GLU A 100 17.75 0.85 -17.60
N HIS A 101 17.33 1.90 -18.32
CA HIS A 101 16.74 3.08 -17.69
C HIS A 101 15.38 2.79 -17.03
N LEU A 102 14.52 1.99 -17.68
CA LEU A 102 13.21 1.63 -17.14
C LEU A 102 13.33 0.87 -15.82
N TRP A 103 14.31 -0.04 -15.67
CA TRP A 103 14.56 -0.72 -14.40
C TRP A 103 14.95 0.25 -13.27
N LEU A 104 15.80 1.22 -13.57
CA LEU A 104 16.22 2.23 -12.60
C LEU A 104 15.06 3.16 -12.22
N TRP A 105 14.27 3.60 -13.21
CA TRP A 105 13.09 4.41 -12.96
C TRP A 105 12.03 3.65 -12.16
N LEU A 106 11.86 2.36 -12.41
CA LEU A 106 10.98 1.49 -11.64
C LEU A 106 11.37 1.48 -10.16
N TYR A 107 12.66 1.23 -9.87
CA TYR A 107 13.19 1.29 -8.51
C TYR A 107 12.97 2.67 -7.87
N GLY A 108 13.33 3.75 -8.58
CA GLY A 108 13.17 5.12 -8.08
C GLY A 108 11.71 5.46 -7.79
N HIS A 109 10.79 5.07 -8.67
CA HIS A 109 9.36 5.30 -8.51
C HIS A 109 8.80 4.60 -7.27
N ILE A 110 9.17 3.34 -7.04
CA ILE A 110 8.74 2.57 -5.86
C ILE A 110 9.25 3.22 -4.57
N VAL A 111 10.54 3.61 -4.54
CA VAL A 111 11.19 4.17 -3.35
C VAL A 111 10.67 5.57 -3.00
N GLU A 112 10.27 6.38 -3.99
CA GLU A 112 9.69 7.70 -3.72
C GLU A 112 8.18 7.69 -3.51
N ALA A 113 7.50 6.57 -3.76
CA ALA A 113 6.07 6.49 -3.56
C ALA A 113 5.73 6.70 -2.08
N SER A 114 5.11 7.84 -1.76
CA SER A 114 4.72 8.17 -0.38
C SER A 114 3.60 7.28 0.16
N ALA A 115 2.82 6.67 -0.73
CA ALA A 115 1.63 5.91 -0.39
C ALA A 115 1.91 4.67 0.49
N PRO A 116 2.90 3.81 0.17
CA PRO A 116 3.38 2.76 1.07
C PRO A 116 3.74 3.24 2.48
N TYR A 117 4.47 4.35 2.60
CA TYR A 117 4.90 4.88 3.91
C TYR A 117 3.71 5.38 4.74
N GLU A 118 2.78 6.09 4.12
CA GLU A 118 1.55 6.58 4.78
C GLU A 118 0.67 5.42 5.26
N LEU A 119 0.56 4.35 4.46
CA LEU A 119 -0.15 3.14 4.84
C LEU A 119 0.49 2.49 6.07
N LEU A 120 1.80 2.25 6.03
CA LEU A 120 2.49 1.56 7.13
C LEU A 120 2.46 2.36 8.43
N TYR A 121 2.68 3.69 8.34
CA TYR A 121 2.60 4.56 9.51
C TYR A 121 1.23 4.47 10.19
N ASN A 122 0.15 4.59 9.39
CA ASN A 122 -1.20 4.50 9.91
C ASN A 122 -1.51 3.12 10.50
N LEU A 123 -1.08 2.03 9.86
CA LEU A 123 -1.28 0.69 10.42
C LEU A 123 -0.57 0.52 11.77
N ILE A 124 0.64 1.06 11.93
CA ILE A 124 1.35 1.05 13.22
C ILE A 124 0.59 1.89 14.26
N SER A 125 0.10 3.07 13.89
CA SER A 125 -0.70 3.92 14.78
C SER A 125 -1.97 3.19 15.24
N VAL A 126 -2.74 2.65 14.30
CA VAL A 126 -3.95 1.86 14.59
C VAL A 126 -3.65 0.66 15.47
N ALA A 127 -2.57 -0.07 15.21
CA ALA A 127 -2.14 -1.20 16.01
C ALA A 127 -1.76 -0.84 17.46
N SER A 128 -1.39 0.42 17.70
CA SER A 128 -0.87 0.90 18.98
C SER A 128 -1.95 1.54 19.85
N ASP A 129 -2.72 2.47 19.28
CA ASP A 129 -3.71 3.27 20.01
C ASP A 129 -5.04 3.44 19.25
N GLY A 130 -5.20 2.75 18.11
CA GLY A 130 -6.39 2.83 17.28
C GLY A 130 -6.52 4.12 16.47
N SER A 131 -5.52 5.00 16.47
CA SER A 131 -5.56 6.26 15.72
C SER A 131 -5.24 6.08 14.24
N HIS A 132 -5.93 6.85 13.39
CA HIS A 132 -5.68 6.95 11.96
C HIS A 132 -5.55 8.43 11.60
N ASN A 133 -4.46 8.78 10.92
CA ASN A 133 -4.22 10.14 10.46
C ASN A 133 -4.36 10.24 8.93
N ILE A 134 -4.94 11.33 8.48
CA ILE A 134 -5.09 11.61 7.05
C ILE A 134 -3.73 11.89 6.38
N TYR A 135 -2.84 12.58 7.11
CA TYR A 135 -1.50 12.94 6.66
C TYR A 135 -0.49 12.68 7.79
N ASN A 136 0.43 11.74 7.60
CA ASN A 136 1.44 11.44 8.61
C ASN A 136 2.72 12.27 8.41
N PHE A 137 3.07 12.61 7.17
CA PHE A 137 4.38 13.20 6.89
C PHE A 137 4.40 14.72 6.68
N GLY A 138 3.25 15.39 6.56
CA GLY A 138 3.14 16.85 6.63
C GLY A 138 4.14 17.64 5.77
N TYR A 139 4.42 18.88 6.21
CA TYR A 139 5.36 19.79 5.58
C TYR A 139 6.41 20.27 6.60
N ASN A 140 7.58 20.65 6.13
CA ASN A 140 8.61 21.28 6.94
C ASN A 140 8.21 22.73 7.32
N LYS A 141 9.04 23.39 8.13
CA LYS A 141 8.83 24.78 8.58
C LYS A 141 8.70 25.81 7.44
N ASN A 142 9.19 25.48 6.25
CA ASN A 142 9.10 26.32 5.05
C ASN A 142 7.90 25.96 4.17
N GLY A 143 7.01 25.07 4.61
CA GLY A 143 5.86 24.61 3.83
C GLY A 143 6.22 23.63 2.71
N GLN A 144 7.42 23.05 2.70
CA GLN A 144 7.83 22.07 1.68
C GLN A 144 7.62 20.64 2.19
N PRO A 145 7.32 19.67 1.30
CA PRO A 145 7.24 18.26 1.70
C PRO A 145 8.50 17.78 2.43
N LEU A 146 8.35 16.87 3.38
CA LEU A 146 9.52 16.26 4.04
C LEU A 146 10.35 15.47 3.01
N MET A 147 11.68 15.61 3.11
CA MET A 147 12.61 14.77 2.35
C MET A 147 12.46 13.30 2.76
N LEU A 148 12.66 12.37 1.83
CA LEU A 148 12.46 10.95 2.06
C LEU A 148 13.21 10.43 3.30
N HIS A 149 14.47 10.80 3.51
CA HIS A 149 15.21 10.36 4.71
C HIS A 149 14.51 10.77 6.02
N ASN A 150 13.89 11.96 6.08
CA ASN A 150 13.12 12.39 7.26
C ASN A 150 11.83 11.58 7.41
N ILE A 151 11.19 11.19 6.31
CA ILE A 151 10.03 10.28 6.32
C ILE A 151 10.44 8.93 6.89
N LEU A 152 11.55 8.36 6.41
CA LEU A 152 12.07 7.08 6.86
C LEU A 152 12.50 7.11 8.33
N ASP A 153 13.20 8.16 8.78
CA ASP A 153 13.59 8.31 10.18
C ASP A 153 12.37 8.45 11.10
N LYS A 154 11.37 9.24 10.68
CA LYS A 154 10.10 9.37 11.42
C LYS A 154 9.36 8.04 11.52
N LEU A 155 9.25 7.30 10.41
CA LEU A 155 8.60 6.00 10.36
C LEU A 155 9.36 4.95 11.20
N ARG A 156 10.70 4.94 11.12
CA ARG A 156 11.55 4.06 11.94
C ARG A 156 11.37 4.34 13.43
N ASN A 157 11.42 5.60 13.84
CA ASN A 157 11.18 5.99 15.23
C ASN A 157 9.77 5.60 15.71
N HIS A 158 8.76 5.78 14.84
CA HIS A 158 7.39 5.38 15.13
C HIS A 158 7.24 3.85 15.26
N SER A 159 7.88 3.08 14.40
CA SER A 159 7.89 1.61 14.46
C SER A 159 8.58 1.09 15.73
N ASN A 160 9.73 1.65 16.09
CA ASN A 160 10.49 1.26 17.27
C ASN A 160 9.72 1.58 18.56
N LYS A 161 9.14 2.77 18.66
CA LYS A 161 8.35 3.19 19.82
C LYS A 161 7.15 2.25 20.08
N ASN A 162 6.61 1.66 19.03
CA ASN A 162 5.41 0.82 19.09
C ASN A 162 5.70 -0.68 18.97
N ASN A 163 6.96 -1.12 19.10
CA ASN A 163 7.39 -2.52 19.03
C ASN A 163 7.10 -3.22 17.68
N PHE A 164 7.14 -2.46 16.58
CA PHE A 164 6.99 -2.96 15.21
C PHE A 164 8.25 -2.72 14.37
N SER A 165 9.43 -2.77 14.99
CA SER A 165 10.71 -2.52 14.31
C SER A 165 10.95 -3.46 13.12
N ASP A 166 10.45 -4.70 13.19
CA ASP A 166 10.57 -5.68 12.09
C ASP A 166 9.89 -5.20 10.80
N ALA A 167 8.82 -4.40 10.92
CA ALA A 167 8.12 -3.83 9.77
C ALA A 167 8.97 -2.81 8.98
N MET A 168 10.09 -2.33 9.54
CA MET A 168 11.04 -1.50 8.81
C MET A 168 12.01 -2.30 7.94
N ARG A 169 12.19 -3.60 8.21
CA ARG A 169 13.16 -4.43 7.50
C ARG A 169 13.01 -4.36 5.97
N PRO A 170 11.81 -4.47 5.37
CA PRO A 170 11.67 -4.36 3.91
C PRO A 170 12.16 -3.01 3.35
N ILE A 171 11.90 -1.92 4.07
CA ILE A 171 12.31 -0.57 3.67
C ILE A 171 13.83 -0.42 3.78
N ASP A 172 14.42 -0.88 4.88
CA ASP A 172 15.86 -0.80 5.13
C ASP A 172 16.67 -1.61 4.11
N GLU A 173 16.13 -2.74 3.62
CA GLU A 173 16.79 -3.57 2.60
C GLU A 173 16.66 -3.03 1.17
N VAL A 174 15.61 -2.26 0.89
CA VAL A 174 15.34 -1.68 -0.42
C VAL A 174 15.99 -0.31 -0.57
N TYR A 175 15.99 0.51 0.48
CA TYR A 175 16.44 1.89 0.39
C TYR A 175 17.97 2.01 0.30
N ASN A 176 18.45 2.33 -0.89
CA ASN A 176 19.83 2.77 -1.13
C ASN A 176 19.85 4.25 -1.50
N LYS A 177 20.38 5.08 -0.58
CA LYS A 177 20.45 6.54 -0.72
C LYS A 177 21.20 6.99 -1.97
N ASP A 178 22.35 6.39 -2.25
CA ASP A 178 23.22 6.81 -3.36
C ASP A 178 22.59 6.45 -4.70
N LEU A 179 22.08 5.21 -4.83
CA LEU A 179 21.37 4.75 -6.01
C LEU A 179 20.14 5.63 -6.27
N ARG A 180 19.33 5.89 -5.23
CA ARG A 180 18.16 6.77 -5.32
C ARG A 180 18.57 8.16 -5.80
N ASN A 181 19.56 8.79 -5.16
CA ASN A 181 19.97 10.15 -5.51
C ASN A 181 20.47 10.25 -6.94
N ALA A 182 21.29 9.30 -7.38
CA ALA A 182 21.75 9.26 -8.76
C ALA A 182 20.58 9.19 -9.75
N ILE A 183 19.58 8.34 -9.50
CA ILE A 183 18.39 8.21 -10.37
C ILE A 183 17.58 9.52 -10.41
N PHE A 184 17.26 10.11 -9.26
CA PHE A 184 16.42 11.31 -9.19
C PHE A 184 17.09 12.57 -9.71
N HIS A 185 18.42 12.65 -9.62
CA HIS A 185 19.18 13.76 -10.14
C HIS A 185 19.74 13.50 -11.54
N SER A 186 19.43 12.33 -12.13
CA SER A 186 20.01 11.87 -13.40
C SER A 186 21.54 11.96 -13.41
N ASP A 187 22.16 11.73 -12.25
CA ASP A 187 23.60 11.84 -12.03
C ASP A 187 24.28 10.46 -12.15
N TYR A 188 24.09 9.86 -13.33
CA TYR A 188 24.63 8.54 -13.64
C TYR A 188 24.94 8.35 -15.12
N SER A 189 25.65 7.27 -15.43
CA SER A 189 25.84 6.75 -16.78
C SER A 189 25.68 5.24 -16.77
N ILE A 190 25.29 4.68 -17.92
CA ILE A 190 25.20 3.24 -18.13
C ILE A 190 26.28 2.87 -19.14
N ALA A 191 27.20 2.00 -18.76
CA ALA A 191 28.24 1.49 -19.64
C ALA A 191 27.69 0.41 -20.59
N ASP A 192 28.44 0.06 -21.64
CA ASP A 192 28.03 -0.91 -22.66
C ASP A 192 27.73 -2.32 -22.08
N ASP A 193 28.34 -2.65 -20.94
CA ASP A 193 28.11 -3.91 -20.20
C ASP A 193 26.91 -3.85 -19.25
N GLY A 194 26.14 -2.76 -19.27
CA GLY A 194 24.99 -2.54 -18.39
C GLY A 194 25.34 -2.09 -16.97
N THR A 195 26.63 -1.82 -16.68
CA THR A 195 27.09 -1.27 -15.40
C THR A 195 26.55 0.14 -15.23
N PHE A 196 25.86 0.38 -14.12
CA PHE A 196 25.37 1.69 -13.73
C PHE A 196 26.42 2.40 -12.87
N ILE A 197 26.82 3.60 -13.26
CA ILE A 197 27.90 4.36 -12.62
C ILE A 197 27.32 5.67 -12.10
N THR A 198 27.38 5.90 -10.80
CA THR A 198 27.04 7.17 -10.17
C THR A 198 28.25 8.10 -10.13
N ARG A 199 28.01 9.40 -10.15
CA ARG A 199 29.09 10.40 -10.10
C ARG A 199 29.44 10.81 -8.68
N GLU A 200 28.44 11.12 -7.85
CA GLU A 200 28.63 11.58 -6.46
C GLU A 200 27.69 10.88 -5.46
N PRO A 201 28.21 9.93 -4.65
CA PRO A 201 29.57 9.38 -4.67
C PRO A 201 29.83 8.58 -5.96
N TYR A 202 31.10 8.48 -6.37
CA TYR A 202 31.46 7.58 -7.47
C TYR A 202 31.27 6.13 -7.02
N LYS A 203 30.33 5.43 -7.66
CA LYS A 203 30.06 4.03 -7.37
C LYS A 203 29.59 3.31 -8.62
N LYS A 204 30.00 2.05 -8.77
CA LYS A 204 29.54 1.16 -9.83
C LYS A 204 28.57 0.15 -9.23
N TYR A 205 27.47 -0.06 -9.94
CA TYR A 205 26.47 -1.08 -9.66
C TYR A 205 26.44 -2.01 -10.87
N TYR A 206 26.87 -3.25 -10.66
CA TYR A 206 26.81 -4.27 -11.70
C TYR A 206 25.37 -4.71 -11.96
N HIS A 207 25.14 -5.38 -13.09
CA HIS A 207 23.81 -5.78 -13.52
C HIS A 207 23.02 -6.51 -12.42
N ASP A 208 23.61 -7.55 -11.80
CA ASP A 208 22.96 -8.34 -10.75
C ASP A 208 22.71 -7.55 -9.46
N GLU A 209 23.63 -6.65 -9.07
CA GLU A 209 23.44 -5.80 -7.89
C GLU A 209 22.27 -4.83 -8.09
N LYS A 210 22.21 -4.19 -9.27
CA LYS A 210 21.10 -3.32 -9.66
C LYS A 210 19.78 -4.09 -9.68
N LEU A 211 19.73 -5.25 -10.35
CA LEU A 211 18.53 -6.06 -10.38
C LEU A 211 18.13 -6.56 -8.99
N THR A 212 19.08 -6.80 -8.09
CA THR A 212 18.78 -7.14 -6.70
C THR A 212 17.96 -6.04 -6.03
N PHE A 213 18.38 -4.76 -6.13
CA PHE A 213 17.64 -3.64 -5.55
C PHE A 213 16.26 -3.46 -6.18
N VAL A 214 16.18 -3.54 -7.50
CA VAL A 214 14.92 -3.42 -8.25
C VAL A 214 13.92 -4.51 -7.82
N ASN A 215 14.36 -5.76 -7.75
CA ASN A 215 13.50 -6.89 -7.42
C ASN A 215 13.09 -6.90 -5.94
N LYS A 216 13.97 -6.45 -5.03
CA LYS A 216 13.57 -6.20 -3.64
C LYS A 216 12.53 -5.08 -3.55
N ALA A 217 12.69 -3.99 -4.31
CA ALA A 217 11.71 -2.91 -4.34
C ALA A 217 10.34 -3.40 -4.83
N LEU A 218 10.32 -4.23 -5.89
CA LEU A 218 9.10 -4.88 -6.37
C LEU A 218 8.47 -5.76 -5.29
N ALA A 219 9.24 -6.61 -4.62
CA ALA A 219 8.75 -7.44 -3.53
C ALA A 219 8.18 -6.61 -2.36
N TYR A 220 8.82 -5.48 -2.04
CA TYR A 220 8.35 -4.56 -1.00
C TYR A 220 6.98 -3.98 -1.32
N LEU A 221 6.78 -3.43 -2.52
CA LEU A 221 5.47 -2.89 -2.88
C LEU A 221 4.42 -4.01 -3.00
N GLU A 222 4.81 -5.13 -3.59
CA GLU A 222 3.92 -6.27 -3.83
C GLU A 222 3.41 -6.87 -2.52
N SER A 223 4.27 -7.02 -1.50
CA SER A 223 3.86 -7.52 -0.19
C SER A 223 2.78 -6.65 0.45
N LEU A 224 2.92 -5.32 0.40
CA LEU A 224 1.88 -4.39 0.87
C LEU A 224 0.60 -4.49 0.04
N ARG A 225 0.71 -4.65 -1.29
CA ARG A 225 -0.43 -4.82 -2.19
C ARG A 225 -1.21 -6.08 -1.87
N ILE A 226 -0.52 -7.21 -1.69
CA ILE A 226 -1.10 -8.51 -1.34
C ILE A 226 -1.84 -8.42 -0.01
N LEU A 227 -1.18 -7.94 1.07
CA LEU A 227 -1.82 -7.86 2.39
C LEU A 227 -3.02 -6.92 2.37
N ARG A 228 -2.88 -5.75 1.74
CA ARG A 228 -3.99 -4.80 1.59
C ARG A 228 -5.17 -5.45 0.86
N GLN A 229 -4.95 -6.08 -0.28
CA GLN A 229 -6.01 -6.70 -1.08
C GLN A 229 -6.65 -7.89 -0.36
N MET A 230 -5.84 -8.73 0.30
CA MET A 230 -6.31 -9.84 1.12
C MET A 230 -7.26 -9.33 2.22
N HIS A 231 -6.86 -8.30 2.95
CA HIS A 231 -7.69 -7.76 4.02
C HIS A 231 -8.93 -7.04 3.49
N ILE A 232 -8.85 -6.28 2.39
CA ILE A 232 -10.02 -5.66 1.76
C ILE A 232 -11.03 -6.72 1.34
N SER A 233 -10.57 -7.74 0.62
CA SER A 233 -11.41 -8.81 0.10
C SER A 233 -11.94 -9.77 1.16
N SER A 234 -11.38 -9.77 2.37
CA SER A 234 -11.90 -10.53 3.51
C SER A 234 -13.28 -10.07 3.98
N TYR A 235 -13.69 -8.85 3.66
CA TYR A 235 -15.02 -8.32 4.00
C TYR A 235 -16.06 -8.71 2.95
N LYS A 236 -16.68 -9.88 3.12
CA LYS A 236 -17.70 -10.40 2.19
C LYS A 236 -19.11 -9.83 2.41
N PHE A 237 -19.42 -9.42 3.64
CA PHE A 237 -20.76 -8.93 4.02
C PHE A 237 -20.66 -7.66 4.87
N PRO A 238 -21.65 -6.75 4.78
CA PRO A 238 -21.71 -5.59 5.65
C PRO A 238 -21.69 -5.99 7.13
N LYS A 239 -20.83 -5.35 7.91
CA LYS A 239 -20.60 -5.64 9.33
C LYS A 239 -20.72 -4.35 10.13
N TYR A 240 -21.29 -4.46 11.33
CA TYR A 240 -21.28 -3.40 12.33
C TYR A 240 -19.93 -3.39 13.04
N ILE A 241 -19.31 -2.22 13.14
CA ILE A 241 -18.04 -2.02 13.83
C ILE A 241 -18.14 -0.81 14.77
N ALA A 242 -17.37 -0.84 15.85
CA ALA A 242 -17.31 0.27 16.78
C ALA A 242 -16.63 1.48 16.13
N VAL A 243 -17.19 2.67 16.38
CA VAL A 243 -16.54 3.94 16.07
C VAL A 243 -15.60 4.32 17.23
N PRO A 244 -14.36 4.75 16.95
CA PRO A 244 -13.47 5.21 18.01
C PRO A 244 -14.07 6.39 18.79
N LYS A 245 -13.86 6.42 20.11
CA LYS A 245 -14.47 7.43 21.00
C LYS A 245 -14.17 8.89 20.64
N HIS A 246 -13.08 9.15 19.92
CA HIS A 246 -12.70 10.49 19.48
C HIS A 246 -13.54 10.98 18.28
N TRP A 247 -14.33 10.11 17.65
CA TRP A 247 -15.34 10.49 16.68
C TRP A 247 -16.65 10.77 17.43
N GLU A 248 -16.92 12.08 17.61
CA GLU A 248 -18.09 12.85 18.07
C GLU A 248 -19.17 12.21 18.99
N ASN A 249 -19.48 10.91 18.92
CA ASN A 249 -20.56 10.29 19.67
C ASN A 249 -20.18 8.90 20.20
N GLN A 250 -20.09 8.77 21.53
CA GLN A 250 -19.56 7.57 22.23
C GLN A 250 -20.36 6.28 22.00
N ASN A 251 -21.55 6.36 21.42
CA ASN A 251 -22.43 5.23 21.14
C ASN A 251 -22.64 4.97 19.64
N GLU A 252 -21.92 5.68 18.78
CA GLU A 252 -22.07 5.50 17.34
C GLU A 252 -21.43 4.19 16.87
N GLN A 253 -22.11 3.53 15.93
CA GLN A 253 -21.56 2.41 15.19
C GLN A 253 -21.40 2.80 13.74
N ALA A 254 -20.40 2.18 13.10
CA ALA A 254 -20.25 2.22 11.67
C ALA A 254 -20.74 0.91 11.08
N VAL A 255 -21.26 0.96 9.85
CA VAL A 255 -21.48 -0.22 9.02
C VAL A 255 -20.53 -0.17 7.83
N THR A 256 -19.88 -1.28 7.54
CA THR A 256 -19.01 -1.40 6.36
C THR A 256 -19.84 -1.38 5.08
N ILE A 257 -19.37 -0.62 4.09
CA ILE A 257 -19.89 -0.61 2.73
C ILE A 257 -19.09 -1.64 1.95
N ILE A 258 -19.77 -2.63 1.39
CA ILE A 258 -19.14 -3.71 0.63
C ILE A 258 -19.44 -3.53 -0.85
N ARG A 259 -18.45 -3.77 -1.71
CA ARG A 259 -18.64 -3.94 -3.15
C ARG A 259 -18.56 -5.43 -3.48
N ASP A 260 -19.58 -5.95 -4.15
CA ASP A 260 -19.67 -7.36 -4.50
C ASP A 260 -18.46 -7.81 -5.34
N GLY A 261 -17.94 -8.99 -5.06
CA GLY A 261 -16.70 -9.53 -5.66
C GLY A 261 -15.39 -8.82 -5.28
N TYR A 262 -15.44 -7.66 -4.60
CA TYR A 262 -14.26 -6.86 -4.29
C TYR A 262 -13.92 -6.82 -2.79
N GLY A 263 -14.89 -6.50 -1.93
CA GLY A 263 -14.70 -6.36 -0.49
C GLY A 263 -15.11 -5.01 0.07
N VAL A 264 -14.49 -4.58 1.18
CA VAL A 264 -14.82 -3.29 1.82
C VAL A 264 -14.37 -2.11 0.95
N VAL A 265 -15.23 -1.11 0.80
CA VAL A 265 -14.97 0.12 0.03
C VAL A 265 -15.29 1.39 0.81
N GLY A 266 -15.84 1.26 2.01
CA GLY A 266 -16.11 2.40 2.88
C GLY A 266 -16.80 2.03 4.17
N LEU A 267 -17.15 3.07 4.92
CA LEU A 267 -17.85 3.04 6.18
C LEU A 267 -18.95 4.09 6.15
N LYS A 268 -20.05 3.84 6.84
CA LYS A 268 -21.09 4.86 7.10
C LYS A 268 -21.68 4.71 8.49
N ASN A 269 -22.28 5.78 8.99
CA ASN A 269 -23.06 5.74 10.22
C ASN A 269 -24.25 4.76 10.16
N THR A 270 -24.76 4.42 11.33
CA THR A 270 -25.96 3.58 11.51
C THR A 270 -27.23 4.36 11.85
N TRP A 271 -27.25 5.69 11.71
CA TRP A 271 -28.39 6.51 12.10
C TRP A 271 -29.64 6.20 11.27
N SER A 272 -30.77 6.07 11.96
CA SER A 272 -32.08 5.98 11.33
C SER A 272 -32.53 7.32 10.77
N ARG A 273 -33.51 7.30 9.85
CA ARG A 273 -34.14 8.55 9.35
C ARG A 273 -34.66 9.42 10.49
N THR A 274 -35.23 8.83 11.52
CA THR A 274 -35.78 9.56 12.68
C THR A 274 -34.68 10.22 13.48
N GLN A 275 -33.56 9.53 13.73
CA GLN A 275 -32.41 10.12 14.44
C GLN A 275 -31.78 11.27 13.65
N ILE A 276 -31.64 11.12 12.32
CA ILE A 276 -31.14 12.20 11.47
C ILE A 276 -32.09 13.40 11.50
N LYS A 277 -33.41 13.18 11.41
CA LYS A 277 -34.42 14.24 11.56
C LYS A 277 -34.37 14.93 12.93
N ASN A 278 -33.93 14.21 13.96
CA ASN A 278 -33.80 14.72 15.33
C ASN A 278 -32.39 15.29 15.62
N GLY A 279 -31.58 15.57 14.59
CA GLY A 279 -30.31 16.27 14.72
C GLY A 279 -29.04 15.40 14.67
N ALA A 280 -29.14 14.08 14.45
CA ALA A 280 -27.95 13.26 14.21
C ALA A 280 -27.31 13.59 12.85
N VAL A 281 -25.98 13.74 12.83
CA VAL A 281 -25.23 14.05 11.60
C VAL A 281 -24.90 12.75 10.88
N GLY A 282 -25.46 12.57 9.68
CA GLY A 282 -25.15 11.42 8.83
C GLY A 282 -23.85 11.62 8.06
N TRP A 283 -22.87 10.74 8.27
CA TRP A 283 -21.62 10.71 7.51
C TRP A 283 -21.40 9.36 6.80
N HIS A 284 -20.56 9.39 5.76
CA HIS A 284 -19.96 8.21 5.16
C HIS A 284 -18.56 8.57 4.66
N VAL A 285 -17.65 7.60 4.69
CA VAL A 285 -16.29 7.71 4.17
C VAL A 285 -16.03 6.51 3.28
N ALA A 286 -15.85 6.71 1.98
CA ALA A 286 -15.80 5.62 1.03
C ALA A 286 -15.02 5.97 -0.24
N ASN A 287 -14.34 4.98 -0.82
CA ASN A 287 -13.76 5.07 -2.16
C ASN A 287 -14.77 4.55 -3.19
N VAL A 288 -15.58 5.48 -3.68
CA VAL A 288 -16.75 5.23 -4.54
C VAL A 288 -16.78 6.20 -5.71
N THR A 289 -17.36 5.78 -6.83
CA THR A 289 -17.63 6.68 -7.96
C THR A 289 -18.74 7.68 -7.62
N GLU A 290 -18.90 8.73 -8.42
CA GLU A 290 -20.03 9.66 -8.29
C GLU A 290 -21.39 8.92 -8.32
N LYS A 291 -21.56 7.96 -9.23
CA LYS A 291 -22.76 7.13 -9.32
C LYS A 291 -23.02 6.33 -8.03
N GLU A 292 -21.98 5.70 -7.49
CA GLU A 292 -22.04 4.96 -6.22
C GLU A 292 -22.33 5.91 -5.03
N SER A 293 -21.75 7.12 -5.03
CA SER A 293 -22.01 8.18 -4.03
C SER A 293 -23.46 8.66 -4.06
N LEU A 294 -24.04 8.86 -5.24
CA LEU A 294 -25.46 9.19 -5.41
C LEU A 294 -26.37 8.07 -4.87
N LEU A 295 -26.00 6.80 -5.10
CA LEU A 295 -26.72 5.65 -4.55
C LEU A 295 -26.65 5.64 -3.01
N LEU A 296 -25.47 5.91 -2.44
CA LEU A 296 -25.28 6.00 -0.99
C LEU A 296 -26.13 7.12 -0.38
N ARG A 297 -26.17 8.30 -0.99
CA ARG A 297 -27.00 9.43 -0.53
C ARG A 297 -28.49 9.11 -0.58
N LYS A 298 -28.99 8.56 -1.69
CA LYS A 298 -30.41 8.17 -1.85
C LYS A 298 -30.83 7.10 -0.83
N ASN A 299 -29.90 6.25 -0.41
CA ASN A 299 -30.15 5.11 0.46
C ASN A 299 -29.42 5.22 1.82
N ALA A 300 -29.08 6.44 2.27
CA ALA A 300 -28.23 6.66 3.45
C ALA A 300 -28.78 5.99 4.74
N HIS A 301 -30.10 5.90 4.82
CA HIS A 301 -30.86 5.31 5.93
C HIS A 301 -30.90 3.77 5.91
N ARG A 302 -30.41 3.10 4.86
CA ARG A 302 -30.38 1.63 4.83
C ARG A 302 -29.40 1.13 5.88
N LYS A 303 -29.80 0.08 6.60
CA LYS A 303 -28.99 -0.54 7.66
C LYS A 303 -27.73 -1.20 7.09
N LEU A 304 -27.85 -1.91 5.97
CA LEU A 304 -26.75 -2.58 5.28
C LEU A 304 -26.61 -2.02 3.86
N PHE A 305 -25.38 -1.98 3.36
CA PHE A 305 -25.10 -1.42 2.04
C PHE A 305 -24.12 -2.29 1.26
N ILE A 306 -24.61 -2.86 0.16
CA ILE A 306 -23.82 -3.59 -0.82
C ILE A 306 -23.92 -2.84 -2.14
N LEU A 307 -22.78 -2.41 -2.67
CA LEU A 307 -22.64 -1.85 -4.01
C LEU A 307 -22.50 -2.99 -5.02
N PRO A 308 -23.09 -2.86 -6.21
CA PRO A 308 -22.88 -3.83 -7.29
C PRO A 308 -21.40 -3.86 -7.66
N ASN A 309 -20.96 -5.00 -8.19
CA ASN A 309 -19.63 -5.09 -8.78
C ASN A 309 -19.49 -4.03 -9.88
N ARG A 310 -18.30 -3.43 -10.00
CA ARG A 310 -18.01 -2.61 -11.17
C ARG A 310 -17.87 -3.60 -12.32
N GLU A 311 -18.72 -3.49 -13.33
CA GLU A 311 -18.42 -4.13 -14.62
C GLU A 311 -17.04 -3.61 -15.01
N VAL A 312 -16.02 -4.47 -14.90
CA VAL A 312 -14.70 -4.17 -15.42
C VAL A 312 -14.95 -4.02 -16.91
N LYS A 313 -14.90 -2.79 -17.43
CA LYS A 313 -14.72 -2.62 -18.87
C LYS A 313 -13.46 -3.41 -19.17
N GLN A 314 -13.61 -4.52 -19.88
CA GLN A 314 -12.48 -5.21 -20.49
C GLN A 314 -11.79 -4.13 -21.33
N ILE A 315 -10.58 -3.75 -20.92
CA ILE A 315 -9.70 -2.85 -21.67
C ILE A 315 -8.97 -3.70 -22.69
#